data_AF-A0A7S3CQT0-F1
#
_entry.id   AF-A0A7S3CQT0-F1
#
_cell.length_a   1.000
_cell.length_b   1.000
_cell.length_c   1.000
_cell.angle_alpha   90.00
_cell.angle_beta   90.00
_cell.angle_gamma   90.00
#
_symmetry.space_group_name_H-M   'P 1'
#
loop_
_entity.id
_entity.type
_entity.pdbx_description
1 polymer ?
#
loop_
_entity_poly.entity_id
_entity_poly.type
_entity_poly.pdbx_seq_one_letter_code
_entity_poly.pdbx_strand_id
1 'polypeptide(L)'
;MTQFIQQNLQKQIKAHSAQAVCLAVRSSSTLEDLDQMAGAGLFDSILNVKLDDVQELEAAIVDVWTSLYTQRAVISRQQNSIKTSNAQMAVLVQRMVESQFAFIIHTSNPITDNADEVYIELAVGQGETLASANQ
;
A
#
# COMPACT_ATOMS: atom_id res chain seq x y z
N MET A 1 15.68 13.59 10.91
CA MET A 1 14.72 12.58 10.42
C MET A 1 15.08 12.11 9.02
N THR A 2 15.22 13.02 8.04
CA THR A 2 15.61 12.69 6.65
C THR A 2 16.91 11.90 6.55
N GLN A 3 17.97 12.33 7.26
CA GLN A 3 19.27 11.63 7.26
C GLN A 3 19.20 10.19 7.80
N PHE A 4 18.34 9.91 8.78
CA PHE A 4 18.19 8.57 9.35
C PHE A 4 17.46 7.64 8.37
N ILE A 5 16.43 8.16 7.69
CA ILE A 5 15.72 7.42 6.65
C ILE A 5 16.68 7.09 5.50
N GLN A 6 17.40 8.09 4.99
CA GLN A 6 18.38 7.91 3.90
C GLN A 6 19.46 6.88 4.24
N GLN A 7 20.05 6.93 5.44
CA GLN A 7 21.07 5.97 5.85
C GLN A 7 20.54 4.54 5.95
N ASN A 8 19.34 4.35 6.51
CA ASN A 8 18.73 3.03 6.59
C ASN A 8 18.32 2.52 5.21
N LEU A 9 17.78 3.38 4.34
CA LEU A 9 17.43 3.03 2.97
C LEU A 9 18.65 2.53 2.20
N GLN A 10 19.74 3.30 2.21
CA GLN A 10 20.98 2.95 1.51
C GLN A 10 21.57 1.63 2.02
N LYS A 11 21.47 1.37 3.33
CA LYS A 11 21.91 0.11 3.92
C LYS A 11 21.07 -1.06 3.41
N GLN A 12 19.74 -0.92 3.38
CA GLN A 12 18.84 -1.96 2.89
C GLN A 12 18.98 -2.20 1.38
N ILE A 13 19.16 -1.14 0.59
CA ILE A 13 19.43 -1.22 -0.85
C ILE A 13 20.69 -2.03 -1.12
N LYS A 14 21.81 -1.70 -0.46
CA LYS A 14 23.08 -2.43 -0.62
C LYS A 14 22.97 -3.91 -0.25
N ALA A 15 22.15 -4.26 0.74
CA ALA A 15 21.93 -5.65 1.13
C ALA A 15 21.15 -6.46 0.08
N HIS A 16 20.38 -5.81 -0.80
CA HIS A 16 19.47 -6.48 -1.73
C HIS A 16 19.74 -6.17 -3.22
N SER A 17 20.78 -5.39 -3.55
CA SER A 17 21.03 -4.85 -4.90
C SER A 17 21.55 -5.86 -5.94
N ALA A 18 21.63 -7.15 -5.61
CA ALA A 18 22.22 -8.16 -6.50
C ALA A 18 21.33 -8.53 -7.70
N GLN A 19 20.09 -8.04 -7.75
CA GLN A 19 19.14 -8.25 -8.84
C GLN A 19 18.46 -6.92 -9.21
N ALA A 20 18.11 -6.76 -10.50
CA ALA A 20 17.17 -5.72 -10.92
C ALA A 20 15.82 -6.02 -10.27
N VAL A 21 15.49 -5.29 -9.20
CA VAL A 21 14.31 -5.51 -8.39
C VAL A 21 13.45 -4.25 -8.45
N CYS A 22 12.20 -4.42 -8.88
CA CYS A 22 11.16 -3.43 -8.68
C CYS A 22 10.55 -3.57 -7.28
N LEU A 23 10.12 -2.45 -6.72
CA LEU A 23 9.54 -2.32 -5.39
C LEU A 23 8.14 -1.76 -5.48
N ALA A 24 7.30 -2.22 -4.56
CA ALA A 24 6.03 -1.63 -4.20
C ALA A 24 6.21 -0.84 -2.90
N VAL A 25 5.83 0.43 -2.91
CA VAL A 25 5.82 1.32 -1.76
C VAL A 25 4.35 1.54 -1.39
N ARG A 26 3.92 1.00 -0.25
CA ARG A 26 2.51 0.94 0.16
C ARG A 26 2.28 1.67 1.47
N SER A 27 1.13 2.33 1.55
CA SER A 27 0.61 2.88 2.79
C SER A 27 0.33 1.76 3.79
N SER A 28 0.52 2.06 5.07
CA SER A 28 0.12 1.24 6.20
C SER A 28 -0.22 2.19 7.34
N SER A 29 -1.43 2.73 7.27
CA SER A 29 -1.94 3.72 8.20
C SER A 29 -2.64 3.08 9.39
N THR A 30 -2.54 3.68 10.57
CA THR A 30 -3.34 3.29 11.75
C THR A 30 -4.85 3.48 11.56
N LEU A 31 -5.26 4.12 10.46
CA LEU A 31 -6.66 4.40 10.14
C LEU A 31 -7.31 3.38 9.20
N GLU A 32 -6.51 2.52 8.55
CA GLU A 32 -7.02 1.53 7.59
C GLU A 32 -7.83 0.41 8.26
N ASP A 33 -7.52 0.13 9.53
CA ASP A 33 -8.12 -0.96 10.32
C ASP A 33 -9.30 -0.51 11.20
N LEU A 34 -9.78 0.71 11.03
CA LEU A 34 -10.91 1.21 11.82
C LEU A 34 -12.23 0.75 11.18
N ASP A 35 -13.11 0.12 11.97
CA ASP A 35 -14.46 -0.30 11.53
C ASP A 35 -15.27 0.83 10.86
N GLN A 36 -14.95 2.08 11.19
CA GLN A 36 -15.62 3.28 10.70
C GLN A 36 -15.02 3.84 9.40
N MET A 37 -13.85 3.36 8.97
CA MET A 37 -13.21 3.81 7.74
C MET A 37 -12.95 2.61 6.83
N ALA A 38 -13.55 2.63 5.63
CA ALA A 38 -13.06 1.77 4.56
C ALA A 38 -11.64 2.24 4.19
N GLY A 39 -10.61 1.54 4.67
CA GLY A 39 -9.21 1.85 4.39
C GLY A 39 -8.84 1.70 2.91
N ALA A 40 -9.57 0.84 2.18
CA ALA A 40 -9.32 0.56 0.77
C ALA A 40 -9.45 1.84 -0.08
N GLY A 41 -8.35 2.19 -0.77
CA GLY A 41 -8.31 3.32 -1.71
C GLY A 41 -8.16 4.71 -1.08
N LEU A 42 -8.04 4.82 0.24
CA LEU A 42 -7.91 6.14 0.89
C LEU A 42 -6.48 6.71 0.78
N PHE A 43 -5.48 5.86 0.88
CA PHE A 43 -4.07 6.21 0.86
C PHE A 43 -3.37 5.64 -0.39
N ASP A 44 -2.23 6.23 -0.75
CA ASP A 44 -1.56 5.88 -2.01
C ASP A 44 -0.70 4.61 -1.86
N SER A 45 -0.53 3.92 -2.98
CA SER A 45 0.49 2.90 -3.19
C SER A 45 1.17 3.16 -4.53
N ILE A 46 2.50 3.16 -4.54
CA ILE A 46 3.32 3.40 -5.74
C ILE A 46 4.08 2.13 -6.07
N LEU A 47 4.00 1.70 -7.33
CA LEU A 47 4.46 0.40 -7.79
C LEU A 47 5.53 0.58 -8.86
N ASN A 48 6.28 -0.49 -9.12
CA ASN A 48 7.36 -0.53 -10.10
C ASN A 48 8.51 0.46 -9.84
N VAL A 49 8.74 0.82 -8.57
CA VAL A 49 9.85 1.70 -8.16
C VAL A 49 11.15 0.92 -8.22
N LYS A 50 12.19 1.43 -8.88
CA LYS A 50 13.43 0.68 -9.04
C LYS A 50 14.28 0.73 -7.77
N LEU A 51 14.82 -0.42 -7.35
CA LEU A 51 15.68 -0.50 -6.16
C LEU A 51 16.98 0.30 -6.32
N ASP A 52 17.53 0.38 -7.53
CA ASP A 52 18.77 1.10 -7.82
C ASP A 52 18.58 2.62 -8.03
N ASP A 53 17.34 3.08 -8.21
CA ASP A 53 16.98 4.50 -8.23
C ASP A 53 16.58 4.99 -6.83
N VAL A 54 17.59 5.36 -6.05
CA VAL A 54 17.40 5.83 -4.66
C VAL A 54 16.53 7.10 -4.61
N GLN A 55 16.61 7.97 -5.62
CA GLN A 55 15.85 9.21 -5.63
C GLN A 55 14.36 8.95 -5.89
N GLU A 56 14.06 8.06 -6.83
CA GLU A 56 12.69 7.60 -7.09
C GLU A 56 12.10 6.93 -5.83
N LEU A 57 12.86 6.07 -5.15
CA LEU A 57 12.42 5.41 -3.93
C LEU A 57 12.16 6.39 -2.78
N GLU A 58 13.06 7.36 -2.56
CA GLU A 58 12.86 8.40 -1.56
C GLU A 58 11.61 9.25 -1.85
N ALA A 59 11.41 9.65 -3.10
CA ALA A 59 10.22 10.37 -3.53
C ALA A 59 8.94 9.55 -3.30
N ALA A 60 8.93 8.27 -3.71
CA ALA A 60 7.78 7.39 -3.53
C ALA A 60 7.40 7.21 -2.06
N ILE A 61 8.39 7.08 -1.16
CA ILE A 61 8.14 7.00 0.29
C ILE A 61 7.50 8.29 0.81
N VAL A 62 8.00 9.45 0.37
CA VAL A 62 7.43 10.76 0.77
C VAL A 62 6.02 10.92 0.23
N ASP A 63 5.76 10.58 -1.03
CA ASP A 63 4.44 10.68 -1.65
C ASP A 63 3.42 9.76 -0.93
N VAL A 64 3.78 8.51 -0.67
CA VAL A 64 2.92 7.58 0.10
C VAL A 64 2.70 8.08 1.52
N TRP A 65 3.74 8.59 2.18
CA TRP A 65 3.60 9.13 3.54
C TRP A 65 2.70 10.38 3.58
N THR A 66 2.87 11.28 2.62
CA THR A 66 2.07 12.51 2.50
C THR A 66 0.65 12.24 2.03
N SER A 67 0.35 11.07 1.45
CA SER A 67 -1.01 10.65 1.10
C SER A 67 -1.96 10.68 2.30
N LEU A 68 -1.42 10.54 3.52
CA LEU A 68 -2.13 10.74 4.78
C LEU A 68 -2.80 12.12 4.86
N TYR A 69 -2.29 13.14 4.19
CA TYR A 69 -2.76 14.53 4.27
C TYR A 69 -3.47 15.01 2.99
N THR A 70 -3.73 14.11 2.05
CA THR A 70 -4.54 14.43 0.86
C THR A 70 -5.93 14.89 1.24
N GLN A 71 -6.57 15.64 0.35
CA GLN A 71 -7.93 16.15 0.58
C GLN A 71 -8.92 15.02 0.91
N ARG A 72 -8.85 13.89 0.20
CA ARG A 72 -9.71 12.72 0.46
C ARG A 72 -9.48 12.13 1.86
N ALA A 73 -8.23 11.99 2.29
CA ALA A 73 -7.89 11.52 3.63
C ALA A 73 -8.36 12.46 4.73
N VAL A 74 -8.22 13.77 4.53
CA VAL A 74 -8.69 14.79 5.50
C VAL A 74 -10.21 14.77 5.61
N ILE A 75 -10.93 14.78 4.49
CA ILE A 75 -12.40 14.78 4.47
C ILE A 75 -12.92 13.50 5.14
N SER A 76 -12.38 12.34 4.77
CA SER A 76 -12.83 11.06 5.33
C SER A 76 -12.60 10.97 6.84
N ARG A 77 -11.46 11.49 7.34
CA ARG A 77 -11.22 11.60 8.79
C ARG A 77 -12.22 12.52 9.49
N GLN A 78 -12.53 13.67 8.89
CA GLN A 78 -13.49 14.62 9.46
C GLN A 78 -14.89 14.01 9.55
N GLN A 79 -15.33 13.32 8.49
CA GLN A 79 -16.62 12.61 8.46
C GLN A 79 -16.73 11.55 9.56
N ASN A 80 -15.61 10.89 9.89
CA ASN A 80 -15.54 9.88 10.95
C ASN A 80 -15.13 10.44 12.32
N SER A 81 -15.08 11.77 12.49
CA SER A 81 -14.72 12.43 13.75
C SER A 81 -13.35 12.01 14.32
N ILE A 82 -12.40 11.64 13.45
CA ILE A 82 -11.05 11.21 13.83
C ILE A 82 -10.13 12.42 13.94
N LYS A 83 -9.48 12.57 15.10
CA LYS A 83 -8.46 13.62 15.32
C LYS A 83 -7.21 13.34 14.50
N THR A 84 -6.64 14.36 13.87
CA THR A 84 -5.38 14.28 13.13
C THR A 84 -4.23 13.73 13.99
N SER A 85 -4.21 14.00 15.29
CA SER A 85 -3.20 13.47 16.22
C SER A 85 -3.15 11.94 16.31
N ASN A 86 -4.24 11.27 15.91
CA ASN A 86 -4.36 9.81 15.96
C ASN A 86 -4.00 9.16 14.62
N ALA A 87 -3.76 9.96 13.58
CA ALA A 87 -3.41 9.51 12.26
C ALA A 87 -1.89 9.33 12.16
N GLN A 88 -1.43 8.09 12.03
CA GLN A 88 -0.02 7.77 11.82
C GLN A 88 0.13 6.92 10.57
N MET A 89 1.23 7.13 9.85
CA MET A 89 1.53 6.41 8.62
C MET A 89 2.87 5.71 8.76
N ALA A 90 2.87 4.38 8.64
CA ALA A 90 4.03 3.61 8.25
C ALA A 90 4.04 3.44 6.72
N VAL A 91 5.23 3.22 6.15
CA VAL A 91 5.39 2.96 4.71
C VAL A 91 6.05 1.59 4.54
N LEU A 92 5.33 0.66 3.91
CA LEU A 92 5.82 -0.67 3.58
C LEU A 92 6.54 -0.63 2.23
N VAL A 93 7.81 -1.01 2.20
CA VAL A 93 8.59 -1.19 0.96
C VAL A 93 8.80 -2.68 0.73
N GLN A 94 8.24 -3.20 -0.36
CA GLN A 94 8.21 -4.63 -0.64
C GLN A 94 8.72 -4.91 -2.05
N ARG A 95 9.51 -5.98 -2.23
CA ARG A 95 9.87 -6.49 -3.57
C ARG A 95 8.60 -6.86 -4.35
N MET A 96 8.49 -6.38 -5.59
CA MET A 96 7.47 -6.82 -6.51
C MET A 96 7.78 -8.22 -7.04
N VAL A 97 6.71 -8.96 -7.29
CA VAL A 97 6.75 -10.26 -7.96
C VAL A 97 6.24 -10.03 -9.38
N GLU A 98 6.92 -10.60 -10.36
CA GLU A 98 6.40 -10.67 -11.73
C GLU A 98 5.32 -11.76 -11.77
N SER A 99 4.07 -11.35 -11.60
CA SER A 99 2.95 -12.28 -11.56
C SER A 99 2.37 -12.53 -12.95
N GLN A 100 2.18 -13.80 -13.30
CA GLN A 100 1.35 -14.18 -14.45
C GLN A 100 -0.14 -14.05 -14.12
N PHE A 101 -0.49 -14.24 -12.85
CA PHE A 101 -1.84 -14.12 -12.33
C PHE A 101 -1.80 -13.47 -10.95
N ALA A 102 -2.84 -12.71 -10.63
CA ALA A 102 -3.09 -12.17 -9.31
C ALA A 102 -4.52 -12.49 -8.88
N PHE A 103 -4.77 -12.52 -7.58
CA PHE A 103 -6.09 -12.83 -7.05
C PHE A 103 -6.41 -12.09 -5.75
N ILE A 104 -7.70 -11.96 -5.45
CA ILE A 104 -8.24 -11.66 -4.12
C ILE A 104 -9.03 -12.89 -3.67
N ILE A 105 -8.78 -13.35 -2.43
CA ILE A 105 -9.49 -14.48 -1.82
C ILE A 105 -10.29 -13.96 -0.63
N HIS A 106 -11.58 -14.28 -0.63
CA HIS A 106 -12.44 -14.19 0.54
C HIS A 106 -12.60 -15.59 1.14
N THR A 107 -12.23 -15.77 2.40
CA THR A 107 -12.32 -17.06 3.10
C THR A 107 -13.74 -17.41 3.54
N SER A 108 -14.65 -16.45 3.49
CA SER A 108 -16.10 -16.64 3.55
C SER A 108 -16.70 -16.01 2.30
N ASN A 109 -17.61 -16.70 1.63
CA ASN A 109 -18.16 -16.22 0.36
C ASN A 109 -18.99 -14.94 0.59
N PRO A 110 -18.58 -13.77 0.09
CA PRO A 110 -19.26 -12.50 0.36
C PRO A 110 -20.59 -12.36 -0.38
N ILE A 111 -20.89 -13.23 -1.35
CA ILE A 111 -22.14 -13.24 -2.12
C ILE A 111 -23.21 -14.10 -1.41
N THR A 112 -22.81 -15.26 -0.87
CA THR A 112 -23.72 -16.21 -0.23
C THR A 112 -23.71 -16.14 1.30
N ASP A 113 -22.75 -15.42 1.88
CA ASP A 113 -22.44 -15.38 3.33
C ASP A 113 -22.12 -16.76 3.93
N ASN A 114 -21.60 -17.67 3.10
CA ASN A 114 -21.25 -19.03 3.50
C ASN A 114 -19.76 -19.13 3.84
N ALA A 115 -19.45 -19.41 5.11
CA ALA A 115 -18.08 -19.59 5.60
C ALA A 115 -17.41 -20.89 5.16
N ASP A 116 -18.17 -21.87 4.65
CA ASP A 116 -17.65 -23.12 4.09
C ASP A 116 -17.30 -22.98 2.59
N GLU A 117 -17.49 -21.79 2.02
CA GLU A 117 -17.19 -21.48 0.62
C GLU A 117 -16.08 -20.42 0.52
N VAL A 118 -15.04 -20.72 -0.26
CA VAL A 118 -14.01 -19.76 -0.62
C VAL A 118 -14.38 -19.10 -1.95
N TYR A 119 -14.41 -17.76 -1.96
CA TYR A 119 -14.65 -16.98 -3.17
C TYR A 119 -13.34 -16.32 -3.64
N ILE A 120 -13.04 -16.43 -4.93
CA ILE A 120 -11.78 -15.98 -5.51
C ILE A 120 -12.05 -15.12 -6.75
N GLU A 121 -11.48 -13.93 -6.77
CA GLU A 121 -11.39 -13.08 -7.96
C GLU A 121 -10.00 -13.19 -8.55
N LEU A 122 -9.90 -13.40 -9.86
CA LEU A 122 -8.64 -13.65 -10.57
C LEU A 122 -8.45 -12.61 -11.68
N ALA A 123 -7.24 -12.08 -11.79
CA ALA A 123 -6.80 -11.26 -12.91
C ALA A 123 -5.52 -11.81 -13.54
N VAL A 124 -5.38 -11.60 -14.84
CA VAL A 124 -4.13 -11.90 -15.58
C VAL A 124 -3.17 -10.73 -15.38
N GLY A 125 -1.90 -11.04 -15.08
CA GLY A 125 -0.87 -10.04 -14.83
C GLY A 125 -0.84 -9.57 -13.37
N GLN A 126 -0.57 -8.28 -13.17
CA GLN A 126 -0.42 -7.68 -11.85
C GLN A 126 -1.76 -7.43 -11.16
N GLY A 127 -1.79 -7.57 -9.83
CA GLY A 127 -3.02 -7.48 -9.03
C GLY A 127 -3.60 -6.07 -8.86
N GLU A 128 -2.96 -5.06 -9.45
CA GLU A 128 -3.40 -3.67 -9.39
C GLU A 128 -4.83 -3.50 -9.87
N THR A 129 -5.21 -4.18 -10.96
CA THR A 129 -6.55 -4.13 -11.54
C THR A 129 -7.62 -4.67 -10.59
N LEU A 130 -7.29 -5.65 -9.74
CA LEU A 130 -8.24 -6.18 -8.75
C LEU A 130 -8.45 -5.20 -7.61
N ALA A 131 -7.38 -4.57 -7.12
CA ALA A 131 -7.46 -3.64 -5.99
C ALA A 131 -8.03 -2.26 -6.36
N SER A 132 -8.03 -1.91 -7.65
CA SER A 132 -8.55 -0.63 -8.17
C SER A 132 -9.96 -0.73 -8.77
N ALA A 133 -10.56 -1.93 -8.81
CA ALA A 133 -11.92 -2.16 -9.26
C ALA A 133 -12.96 -1.68 -8.23
N ASN A 134 -12.97 -0.38 -7.94
CA ASN A 134 -14.03 0.38 -7.25
C ASN A 134 -13.70 1.90 -7.30
N GLN A 135 -13.48 2.45 -8.50
CA GLN A 135 -13.51 3.90 -8.73
C GLN A 135 -14.68 4.27 -9.63
#